data_AF-Q7S3V4-F1
#
_entry.id   AF-Q7S3V4-F1
#
_cell.length_a   1.000
_cell.length_b   1.000
_cell.length_c   1.000
_cell.angle_alpha   90.00
_cell.angle_beta   90.00
_cell.angle_gamma   90.00
#
_symmetry.space_group_name_H-M   'P 1'
#
loop_
_entity.id
_entity.type
_entity.pdbx_description
1 polymer ?
#
loop_
_entity_poly.entity_id
_entity_poly.type
_entity_poly.pdbx_seq_one_letter_code
_entity_poly.pdbx_strand_id
1 'polypeptide(L)'
;MGALVSRASRPARYTLVFHAEPQFVDTVKQAVFAAGAGRYPNYSECCWTATGTGQFRPVGAANPHTGAVGVLEKIEELRVEMLCDSEETARKAVEALKRQVPLVYNSQWEALTITAIMVICQWASANSNPNRAHPYEEPSYAVYKLEDF
;
A
#
# COMPACT_ATOMS: atom_id res chain seq x y z
N MET A 1 15.49 30.88 -37.68
CA MET A 1 15.15 29.45 -37.52
C MET A 1 15.54 29.04 -36.10
N GLY A 2 14.61 29.17 -35.14
CA GLY A 2 14.81 28.70 -33.77
C GLY A 2 14.18 27.32 -33.63
N ALA A 3 14.99 26.30 -33.35
CA ALA A 3 14.48 24.96 -33.10
C ALA A 3 13.68 24.95 -31.79
N LEU A 4 12.41 24.57 -31.87
CA LEU A 4 11.61 24.20 -30.70
C LEU A 4 12.26 22.99 -30.04
N VAL A 5 12.94 23.21 -28.92
CA VAL A 5 13.40 22.11 -28.07
C VAL A 5 12.14 21.48 -27.48
N SER A 6 11.72 20.32 -27.99
CA SER A 6 10.64 19.57 -27.36
C SER A 6 11.10 19.19 -25.95
N ARG A 7 10.44 19.71 -24.91
CA ARG A 7 10.58 19.16 -23.56
C ARG A 7 10.15 17.70 -23.63
N ALA A 8 11.10 16.78 -23.66
CA ALA A 8 10.79 15.38 -23.37
C ALA A 8 10.05 15.37 -22.03
N SER A 9 8.81 14.87 -21.99
CA SER A 9 8.09 14.74 -20.73
C SER A 9 8.92 13.84 -19.83
N ARG A 10 9.25 14.31 -18.64
CA ARG A 10 9.89 13.44 -17.64
C ARG A 10 8.95 12.26 -17.40
N PRO A 11 9.46 11.01 -17.33
CA PRO A 11 8.60 9.89 -17.02
C PRO A 11 7.99 10.10 -15.63
N ALA A 12 6.68 9.87 -15.53
CA ALA A 12 5.93 9.98 -14.30
C ALA A 12 6.51 9.03 -13.25
N ARG A 13 6.84 9.59 -12.07
CA ARG A 13 7.31 8.84 -10.92
C ARG A 13 6.22 8.73 -9.87
N TYR A 14 6.27 7.67 -9.09
CA TYR A 14 5.30 7.39 -8.05
C TYR A 14 5.97 7.09 -6.73
N THR A 15 5.31 7.40 -5.62
CA THR A 15 5.71 6.93 -4.29
C THR A 15 4.67 5.94 -3.79
N LEU A 16 5.11 4.71 -3.51
CA LEU A 16 4.33 3.72 -2.79
C LEU A 16 4.58 3.89 -1.30
N VAL A 17 3.51 4.05 -0.53
CA VAL A 17 3.52 4.07 0.93
C VAL A 17 2.71 2.88 1.42
N PHE A 18 3.22 2.11 2.38
CA PHE A 18 2.44 1.06 3.06
C PHE A 18 2.77 0.99 4.56
N HIS A 19 1.92 0.30 5.32
CA HIS A 19 2.11 0.04 6.74
C HIS A 19 2.16 -1.46 7.01
N ALA A 20 3.05 -1.90 7.90
CA ALA A 20 3.16 -3.30 8.33
C ALA A 20 3.69 -3.41 9.75
N GLU A 21 3.36 -4.49 10.47
CA GLU A 21 3.97 -4.80 11.76
C GLU A 21 5.49 -5.07 11.62
N PRO A 22 6.30 -4.76 12.65
CA PRO A 22 7.75 -4.96 12.62
C PRO A 22 8.19 -6.37 12.19
N GLN A 23 7.44 -7.40 12.60
CA GLN A 23 7.76 -8.79 12.29
C GLN A 23 7.60 -9.18 10.80
N PHE A 24 6.79 -8.44 10.02
CA PHE A 24 6.52 -8.75 8.61
C PHE A 24 7.15 -7.76 7.63
N VAL A 25 7.62 -6.60 8.13
CA VAL A 25 8.05 -5.47 7.29
C VAL A 25 9.14 -5.84 6.28
N ASP A 26 10.12 -6.66 6.69
CA ASP A 26 11.28 -6.97 5.86
C ASP A 26 10.88 -7.95 4.74
N THR A 27 10.02 -8.93 5.04
CA THR A 27 9.44 -9.82 4.04
C THR A 27 8.66 -9.03 2.99
N VAL A 28 7.86 -8.06 3.43
CA VAL A 28 7.10 -7.18 2.53
C VAL A 28 8.04 -6.32 1.67
N LYS A 29 9.03 -5.66 2.28
CA LYS A 29 10.04 -4.87 1.56
C LYS A 29 10.70 -5.67 0.45
N GLN A 30 11.16 -6.88 0.76
CA GLN A 30 11.83 -7.75 -0.20
C GLN A 30 10.94 -8.10 -1.39
N ALA A 31 9.67 -8.43 -1.16
CA ALA A 31 8.72 -8.70 -2.24
C ALA A 31 8.51 -7.48 -3.15
N VAL A 32 8.40 -6.29 -2.55
CA VAL A 32 8.14 -5.05 -3.30
C VAL A 32 9.40 -4.56 -4.03
N PHE A 33 10.60 -4.77 -3.47
CA PHE A 33 11.87 -4.53 -4.15
C PHE A 33 12.09 -5.47 -5.34
N ALA A 34 11.75 -6.76 -5.18
CA ALA A 34 11.79 -7.73 -6.27
C ALA A 34 10.86 -7.32 -7.43
N ALA A 35 9.75 -6.62 -7.13
CA ALA A 35 8.84 -6.08 -8.13
C ALA A 35 9.34 -4.79 -8.83
N GLY A 36 10.47 -4.23 -8.38
CA GLY A 36 11.15 -3.11 -9.04
C GLY A 36 11.06 -1.77 -8.31
N ALA A 37 10.30 -1.67 -7.22
CA ALA A 37 10.27 -0.45 -6.41
C ALA A 37 11.62 -0.23 -5.69
N GLY A 38 11.87 1.02 -5.27
CA GLY A 38 13.08 1.38 -4.55
C GLY A 38 14.34 1.36 -5.43
N ARG A 39 14.21 1.45 -6.75
CA ARG A 39 15.34 1.58 -7.66
C ARG A 39 15.65 3.04 -7.95
N TYR A 40 16.92 3.39 -7.87
CA TYR A 40 17.46 4.70 -8.25
C TYR A 40 18.82 4.49 -8.94
N PRO A 41 19.29 5.37 -9.84
CA PRO A 41 20.58 5.16 -10.50
C PRO A 41 21.72 4.89 -9.50
N ASN A 42 22.35 3.71 -9.60
CA ASN A 42 23.39 3.17 -8.71
C ASN A 42 22.93 2.77 -7.29
N TYR A 43 21.62 2.69 -7.02
CA TYR A 43 21.08 2.24 -5.74
C TYR A 43 19.88 1.30 -5.96
N SER A 44 19.84 0.22 -5.18
CA SER A 44 18.71 -0.71 -5.10
C SER A 44 18.11 -0.69 -3.70
N GLU A 45 16.89 -1.19 -3.56
CA GLU A 45 16.24 -1.40 -2.26
C GLU A 45 16.10 -0.10 -1.43
N CYS A 46 15.97 1.04 -2.11
CA CYS A 46 15.77 2.34 -1.48
C CYS A 46 14.36 2.43 -0.90
N CYS A 47 14.28 2.61 0.41
CA CYS A 47 13.04 2.98 1.08
C CYS A 47 13.34 3.90 2.26
N TRP A 48 12.32 4.65 2.67
CA TRP A 48 12.28 5.30 3.96
C TRP A 48 11.37 4.50 4.89
N THR A 49 11.68 4.42 6.18
CA THR A 49 10.87 3.70 7.17
C THR A 49 10.78 4.52 8.45
N ALA A 50 9.58 4.60 9.02
CA ALA A 50 9.36 5.16 10.36
C ALA A 50 8.40 4.31 11.18
N THR A 51 8.65 4.24 12.47
CA THR A 51 7.77 3.63 13.46
C THR A 51 6.63 4.57 13.82
N GLY A 52 5.44 4.02 13.94
CA GLY A 52 4.22 4.69 14.36
C GLY A 52 3.34 3.76 15.20
N THR A 53 2.19 4.28 15.60
CA THR A 53 1.19 3.53 16.35
C THR A 53 -0.09 3.42 15.53
N GLY A 54 -0.42 2.20 15.12
CA GLY A 54 -1.73 1.84 14.59
C GLY A 54 -2.76 1.84 15.71
N GLN A 55 -3.96 2.35 15.43
CA GLN A 55 -5.04 2.37 16.40
C GLN A 55 -6.35 1.97 15.74
N PHE A 56 -7.02 0.97 16.31
CA PHE A 56 -8.31 0.51 15.84
C PHE A 56 -9.16 -0.01 17.00
N ARG A 57 -10.47 -0.08 16.80
CA ARG A 57 -11.41 -0.69 17.74
C ARG A 57 -12.30 -1.64 16.96
N PRO A 58 -12.12 -2.96 17.08
CA PRO A 58 -13.04 -3.92 16.46
C PRO A 58 -14.44 -3.70 17.05
N VAL A 59 -15.48 -3.73 16.21
CA VAL A 59 -16.88 -3.50 16.63
C VAL A 59 -17.82 -4.51 15.96
N GLY A 60 -19.02 -4.67 16.52
CA GLY A 60 -20.04 -5.56 15.95
C GLY A 60 -19.61 -7.03 16.02
N ALA A 61 -19.67 -7.73 14.89
CA ALA A 61 -19.28 -9.14 14.79
C ALA A 61 -17.89 -9.32 14.15
N ALA A 62 -17.01 -8.31 14.28
CA ALA A 62 -15.62 -8.42 13.83
C ALA A 62 -14.92 -9.62 14.48
N ASN A 63 -14.13 -10.34 13.69
CA ASN A 63 -13.27 -11.44 14.15
C ASN A 63 -11.79 -11.05 13.96
N PRO A 64 -11.25 -10.13 14.79
CA PRO A 64 -9.93 -9.58 14.58
C PRO A 64 -8.84 -10.64 14.81
N HIS A 65 -7.78 -10.58 14.01
CA HIS A 65 -6.57 -11.36 14.27
C HIS A 65 -5.86 -10.88 15.55
N THR A 66 -5.90 -9.56 15.79
CA THR A 66 -5.28 -8.89 16.94
C THR A 66 -6.32 -8.06 17.69
N GLY A 67 -6.44 -8.31 19.00
CA GLY A 67 -7.31 -7.56 19.90
C GLY A 67 -8.71 -8.13 20.11
N ALA A 68 -9.57 -7.36 20.76
CA ALA A 68 -10.92 -7.80 21.14
C ALA A 68 -12.03 -6.83 20.71
N VAL A 69 -13.21 -7.39 20.39
CA VAL A 69 -14.41 -6.59 20.05
C VAL A 69 -14.76 -5.64 21.20
N GLY A 70 -14.96 -4.36 20.85
CA GLY A 70 -15.28 -3.28 21.78
C GLY A 70 -14.05 -2.67 22.46
N VAL A 71 -12.86 -3.25 22.31
CA VAL A 71 -11.63 -2.77 22.95
C VAL A 71 -10.83 -1.91 21.98
N LEU A 72 -10.33 -0.77 22.47
CA LEU A 72 -9.41 0.06 21.69
C LEU A 72 -8.02 -0.57 21.71
N GLU A 73 -7.56 -1.00 20.55
CA GLU A 73 -6.26 -1.59 20.34
C GLU A 73 -5.27 -0.53 19.84
N LYS A 74 -4.02 -0.66 20.30
CA LYS A 74 -2.89 0.11 19.81
C LYS A 74 -1.74 -0.83 19.55
N ILE A 75 -1.22 -0.81 18.33
CA ILE A 75 -0.12 -1.67 17.91
C ILE A 75 1.01 -0.83 17.31
N GLU A 76 2.24 -1.32 17.43
CA GLU A 76 3.37 -0.72 16.73
C GLU A 76 3.31 -1.10 15.25
N GLU A 77 3.41 -0.11 14.37
CA GLU A 77 3.44 -0.30 12.92
C GLU A 77 4.61 0.48 12.31
N LEU A 78 5.14 -0.02 11.20
CA LEU A 78 6.15 0.65 10.40
C LEU A 78 5.51 1.19 9.14
N ARG A 79 5.61 2.50 8.92
CA ARG A 79 5.31 3.16 7.64
C ARG A 79 6.54 3.05 6.76
N VAL A 80 6.38 2.49 5.56
CA VAL A 80 7.44 2.36 4.56
C VAL A 80 7.06 3.15 3.33
N GLU A 81 8.02 3.92 2.80
CA GLU A 81 7.86 4.71 1.57
C GLU A 81 8.95 4.35 0.57
N MET A 82 8.58 4.19 -0.70
CA MET A 82 9.53 3.83 -1.75
C MET A 82 9.15 4.40 -3.12
N LEU A 83 10.18 4.76 -3.88
CA LEU A 83 10.04 5.31 -5.22
C LEU A 83 9.73 4.19 -6.23
N CYS A 84 8.79 4.46 -7.14
CA CYS A 84 8.56 3.70 -8.35
C CYS A 84 8.84 4.63 -9.54
N ASP A 85 9.69 4.16 -10.45
CA ASP A 85 10.17 4.94 -11.61
C ASP A 85 9.15 5.05 -12.76
N SER A 86 8.08 4.26 -12.70
CA SER A 86 7.00 4.22 -13.67
C SER A 86 5.69 3.73 -13.04
N GLU A 87 4.58 3.93 -13.76
CA GLU A 87 3.27 3.40 -13.34
C GLU A 87 3.25 1.87 -13.34
N GLU A 88 3.95 1.25 -14.31
CA GLU A 88 4.06 -0.21 -14.40
C GLU A 88 4.76 -0.77 -13.15
N THR A 89 5.88 -0.18 -12.75
CA THR A 89 6.60 -0.54 -11.51
C THR A 89 5.69 -0.37 -10.29
N ALA A 90 4.96 0.74 -10.20
CA ALA A 90 4.04 1.00 -9.08
C ALA A 90 2.92 -0.07 -9.00
N ARG A 91 2.33 -0.45 -10.14
CA ARG A 91 1.33 -1.53 -10.21
C ARG A 91 1.92 -2.87 -9.77
N LYS A 92 3.09 -3.26 -10.28
CA LYS A 92 3.75 -4.52 -9.88
C LYS A 92 4.08 -4.54 -8.39
N ALA A 93 4.55 -3.41 -7.86
CA ALA A 93 4.87 -3.23 -6.44
C ALA A 93 3.63 -3.42 -5.55
N VAL A 94 2.49 -2.83 -5.92
CA VAL A 94 1.21 -3.03 -5.23
C VAL A 94 0.76 -4.49 -5.29
N GLU A 95 0.86 -5.14 -6.45
CA GLU A 95 0.49 -6.56 -6.57
C GLU A 95 1.44 -7.50 -5.81
N ALA A 96 2.71 -7.12 -5.64
CA ALA A 96 3.64 -7.84 -4.77
C ALA A 96 3.27 -7.66 -3.29
N LEU A 97 2.96 -6.43 -2.87
CA LEU A 97 2.50 -6.11 -1.51
C LEU A 97 1.25 -6.91 -1.15
N LYS A 98 0.23 -6.93 -2.02
CA LYS A 98 -1.03 -7.67 -1.81
C LYS A 98 -0.82 -9.17 -1.58
N ARG A 99 0.23 -9.75 -2.15
CA ARG A 99 0.56 -11.18 -1.96
C ARG A 99 1.21 -11.50 -0.62
N GLN A 100 1.70 -10.50 0.12
CA GLN A 100 2.39 -10.70 1.40
C GLN A 100 1.46 -10.64 2.62
N VAL A 101 0.20 -10.23 2.44
CA VAL A 101 -0.78 -10.18 3.54
C VAL A 101 -1.22 -11.61 3.89
N PRO A 102 -1.00 -12.10 5.12
CA PRO A 102 -1.37 -13.46 5.50
C PRO A 102 -2.90 -13.65 5.50
N LEU A 103 -3.40 -14.30 4.44
CA LEU A 103 -4.60 -15.15 4.39
C LEU A 103 -5.73 -14.89 5.41
N VAL A 104 -6.55 -13.86 5.16
CA VAL A 104 -8.03 -13.96 5.31
C VAL A 104 -8.73 -13.72 3.96
N TYR A 105 -8.06 -13.95 2.83
CA TYR A 105 -8.66 -13.71 1.52
C TYR A 105 -8.87 -15.03 0.74
N ASN A 106 -10.12 -15.49 0.75
CA ASN A 106 -10.58 -16.56 -0.14
C ASN A 106 -10.66 -15.99 -1.56
N SER A 107 -10.17 -16.77 -2.52
CA SER A 107 -10.22 -16.54 -3.97
C SER A 107 -11.60 -16.06 -4.44
N GLN A 108 -11.69 -14.83 -4.99
CA GLN A 108 -12.68 -14.37 -6.01
C GLN A 108 -12.77 -12.84 -6.09
N TRP A 109 -11.79 -12.11 -6.65
CA TRP A 109 -12.07 -10.74 -7.11
C TRP A 109 -11.28 -10.40 -8.39
N GLU A 110 -12.04 -10.16 -9.46
CA GLU A 110 -11.59 -9.63 -10.74
C GLU A 110 -11.42 -8.09 -10.66
N ALA A 111 -10.60 -7.58 -11.58
CA ALA A 111 -10.08 -6.23 -11.70
C ALA A 111 -11.10 -5.08 -11.55
N LEU A 112 -10.72 -4.02 -10.82
CA LEU A 112 -11.23 -2.66 -11.00
C LEU A 112 -10.13 -1.61 -10.77
N THR A 113 -10.34 -0.47 -11.40
CA THR A 113 -9.41 0.47 -12.06
C THR A 113 -8.62 1.39 -11.13
N ILE A 114 -7.46 1.84 -11.61
CA ILE A 114 -6.67 2.95 -11.04
C ILE A 114 -7.46 4.25 -11.13
N THR A 115 -7.77 4.84 -9.97
CA THR A 115 -7.98 6.29 -9.80
C THR A 115 -7.57 6.64 -8.38
N ALA A 116 -6.75 7.69 -8.25
CA ALA A 116 -6.25 8.20 -6.98
C ALA A 116 -7.38 8.43 -5.96
N ILE A 117 -7.20 8.03 -4.71
CA ILE A 117 -7.94 8.56 -3.55
C ILE A 117 -7.13 8.27 -2.28
N MET A 118 -6.67 9.34 -1.63
CA MET A 118 -6.42 9.35 -0.19
C MET A 118 -7.75 9.74 0.45
N VAL A 119 -8.51 8.78 1.00
CA VAL A 119 -9.68 9.07 1.84
C VAL A 119 -9.68 8.10 3.02
N ILE A 120 -9.47 8.66 4.21
CA ILE A 120 -9.97 8.14 5.47
C ILE A 120 -11.50 8.37 5.47
N CYS A 121 -12.27 7.36 5.90
CA CYS A 121 -13.73 7.31 6.14
C CYS A 121 -14.66 6.74 5.01
N GLN A 122 -15.07 5.48 5.22
CA GLN A 122 -16.44 4.96 5.33
C GLN A 122 -17.41 4.85 4.11
N TRP A 123 -17.78 3.57 3.84
CA TRP A 123 -19.09 3.02 3.39
C TRP A 123 -19.54 3.16 1.92
N ALA A 124 -19.55 2.06 1.14
CA ALA A 124 -20.73 1.18 0.91
C ALA A 124 -20.59 0.25 -0.33
N SER A 125 -20.90 -1.05 -0.12
CA SER A 125 -21.53 -2.02 -1.05
C SER A 125 -20.74 -2.51 -2.28
N ALA A 126 -20.63 -3.80 -2.62
CA ALA A 126 -21.44 -4.98 -2.33
C ALA A 126 -20.57 -6.27 -2.37
N ASN A 127 -21.04 -7.34 -1.71
CA ASN A 127 -20.57 -8.74 -1.81
C ASN A 127 -19.40 -9.29 -0.95
N SER A 128 -18.95 -8.61 0.11
CA SER A 128 -18.10 -9.24 1.14
C SER A 128 -18.84 -9.31 2.48
N ASN A 129 -18.72 -10.45 3.19
CA ASN A 129 -19.27 -10.64 4.52
C ASN A 129 -18.65 -9.58 5.48
N PRO A 130 -19.42 -8.59 5.98
CA PRO A 130 -18.89 -7.44 6.71
C PRO A 130 -18.33 -7.78 8.10
N ASN A 131 -18.49 -9.03 8.55
CA ASN A 131 -18.05 -9.47 9.87
C ASN A 131 -16.63 -10.06 9.89
N ARG A 132 -15.97 -10.18 8.73
CA ARG A 132 -14.57 -10.62 8.66
C ARG A 132 -13.57 -9.48 8.44
N ALA A 133 -13.98 -8.38 7.79
CA ALA A 133 -13.10 -7.27 7.43
C ALA A 133 -12.45 -6.60 8.65
N HIS A 134 -11.19 -6.95 8.94
CA HIS A 134 -10.32 -6.10 9.75
C HIS A 134 -10.01 -4.82 8.96
N PRO A 135 -9.90 -3.63 9.60
CA PRO A 135 -9.49 -2.39 8.91
C PRO A 135 -8.14 -2.44 8.17
N TYR A 136 -7.39 -3.53 8.36
CA TYR A 136 -6.09 -3.81 7.75
C TYR A 136 -6.08 -5.12 6.91
N GLU A 137 -7.24 -5.72 6.63
CA GLU A 137 -7.33 -6.87 5.71
C GLU A 137 -7.21 -6.46 4.24
N GLU A 138 -7.47 -5.20 3.93
CA GLU A 138 -6.94 -4.57 2.71
C GLU A 138 -5.57 -3.97 3.06
N PRO A 139 -4.49 -4.30 2.33
CA PRO A 139 -3.20 -3.68 2.58
C PRO A 139 -3.37 -2.16 2.48
N SER A 140 -3.13 -1.47 3.59
CA SER A 140 -3.17 -0.01 3.63
C SER A 140 -1.97 0.51 2.85
N TYR A 141 -2.21 0.87 1.58
CA TYR A 141 -1.21 1.50 0.73
C TYR A 141 -1.76 2.74 0.05
N ALA A 142 -0.85 3.67 -0.22
CA ALA A 142 -1.13 4.83 -1.05
C ALA A 142 -0.08 4.93 -2.15
N VAL A 143 -0.52 5.28 -3.35
CA VAL A 143 0.36 5.55 -4.49
C VAL A 143 0.15 6.99 -4.90
N TYR A 144 1.20 7.78 -4.79
CA TYR A 144 1.18 9.20 -5.15
C TYR A 144 1.98 9.40 -6.43
N LYS A 145 1.38 10.03 -7.42
CA LYS A 145 2.08 10.47 -8.62
C LYS A 145 2.81 11.78 -8.31
N LEU A 146 4.13 11.80 -8.46
CA LEU A 146 5.00 12.89 -7.99
C LEU A 146 4.90 14.17 -8.83
N GLU A 147 4.32 14.09 -10.02
CA GLU A 147 4.13 15.22 -10.93
C GLU A 147 2.79 15.94 -10.75
N ASP A 148 1.98 15.51 -9.77
CA ASP A 148 0.70 16.13 -9.44
C ASP A 148 0.84 17.21 -8.31
N PHE A 149 2.07 17.66 -8.03
CA PHE A 149 2.43 18.78 -7.14
C PHE A 149 3.13 19.91 -7.92
#